data_AF-A0A974WYZ0-F1
#
_entry.id   AF-A0A974WYZ0-F1
#
_cell.length_a   1.000
_cell.length_b   1.000
_cell.length_c   1.000
_cell.angle_alpha   90.00
_cell.angle_beta   90.00
_cell.angle_gamma   90.00
#
_symmetry.space_group_name_H-M   'P 1'
#
loop_
_entity.id
_entity.type
_entity.pdbx_description
1 polymer ?
#
loop_
_entity_poly.entity_id
_entity_poly.type
_entity_poly.pdbx_seq_one_letter_code
_entity_poly.pdbx_strand_id
1 'polypeptide(L)'
;MKLFAIAAGLSGLFGVVTANAFDNFSEAFNLAQSRYNQGHFLRSAEFSQRAFGLAADNKQKYNALLLQGEALMAGRDFEKAAMIFADAEKIKGISVEQQISAFSGRLRSQYLAHDYSALGKLCSEVLAEKSISRQHLRLAAFYGCLAARQIGDYRNEILTADKLYNSESATSAWKARAVLFKLQALCDMKKYSQAATLVSSVQKLDVPLPMLSEWYVRCGFCEEKNGDLEKAVDFYQKAQQYDHGYYRGLAFLRAGILAAKKPATAELAMQDFDKVIKSESHPLHKIQAVYRWGELLDKQKKYKEALAVLKLEEKIKCSSMWRAEIFRLEGTIYHQQGQLARAEYFLIASLEQPGCPLKCKLAATGLLNQIKRERKHIEDRKTITENSAQS
;
A
#
# COMPACT_ATOMS: atom_id res chain seq x y z
N MET A 1 -6.39 -23.07 -46.75
CA MET A 1 -5.01 -23.45 -46.35
C MET A 1 -4.02 -22.46 -46.93
N LYS A 2 -3.56 -21.49 -46.13
CA LYS A 2 -2.34 -20.71 -46.38
C LYS A 2 -1.72 -20.40 -45.03
N LEU A 3 -0.68 -21.17 -44.66
CA LEU A 3 0.19 -20.89 -43.53
C LEU A 3 1.06 -19.68 -43.88
N PHE A 4 0.98 -18.61 -43.10
CA PHE A 4 1.98 -17.55 -43.09
C PHE A 4 2.94 -17.82 -41.95
N ALA A 5 4.17 -18.19 -42.31
CA ALA A 5 5.32 -18.24 -41.44
C ALA A 5 5.76 -16.80 -41.13
N ILE A 6 5.81 -16.45 -39.85
CA ILE A 6 6.49 -15.24 -39.36
C ILE A 6 7.83 -15.70 -38.79
N ALA A 7 8.88 -15.54 -39.59
CA ALA A 7 10.27 -15.68 -39.18
C ALA A 7 11.04 -14.45 -39.70
N ALA A 8 11.20 -13.44 -38.84
CA ALA A 8 12.11 -12.30 -38.96
C ALA A 8 11.85 -11.38 -37.75
N GLY A 9 12.80 -10.84 -36.99
CA GLY A 9 14.25 -10.96 -37.00
C GLY A 9 14.75 -10.47 -35.63
N LEU A 10 15.62 -11.25 -35.00
CA LEU A 10 16.28 -10.94 -33.73
C LEU A 10 17.78 -10.98 -33.99
N SER A 11 18.25 -10.04 -34.80
CA SER A 11 19.65 -9.94 -35.21
C SER A 11 20.02 -8.47 -35.26
N GLY A 12 20.70 -7.98 -34.22
CA GLY A 12 21.32 -6.65 -34.26
C GLY A 12 21.39 -5.91 -32.94
N LEU A 13 21.95 -6.52 -31.90
CA LEU A 13 22.52 -5.79 -30.75
C LEU A 13 23.53 -6.68 -30.00
N PHE A 14 24.35 -7.44 -30.72
CA PHE A 14 25.63 -7.91 -30.18
C PHE A 14 26.60 -6.73 -30.21
N GLY A 15 26.40 -5.81 -29.26
CA GLY A 15 27.45 -4.87 -28.90
C GLY A 15 28.68 -5.68 -28.56
N VAL A 16 29.79 -5.37 -29.22
CA VAL A 16 31.12 -5.89 -28.96
C VAL A 16 31.32 -5.93 -27.45
N VAL A 17 31.23 -7.13 -26.88
CA VAL A 17 31.67 -7.37 -25.51
C VAL A 17 33.17 -7.26 -25.61
N THR A 18 33.71 -6.05 -25.45
CA THR A 18 35.11 -5.92 -25.11
C THR A 18 35.25 -6.71 -23.81
N ALA A 19 35.89 -7.86 -23.90
CA ALA A 19 36.28 -8.63 -22.75
C ALA A 19 37.27 -7.75 -21.99
N ASN A 20 36.75 -6.84 -21.17
CA ASN A 20 37.53 -6.15 -20.17
C ASN A 20 37.92 -7.26 -19.19
N ALA A 21 39.05 -7.91 -19.49
CA ALA A 21 39.76 -8.72 -18.53
C ALA A 21 40.16 -7.75 -17.41
N PHE A 22 39.65 -7.99 -16.22
CA PHE A 22 40.13 -7.30 -15.02
C PHE A 22 41.30 -8.12 -14.50
N ASP A 23 42.40 -7.46 -14.16
CA ASP A 23 43.59 -8.16 -13.72
C ASP A 23 43.51 -8.55 -12.24
N ASN A 24 42.62 -7.90 -11.47
CA ASN A 24 42.45 -8.14 -10.05
C ASN A 24 41.05 -7.77 -9.53
N PHE A 25 40.76 -8.22 -8.29
CA PHE A 25 39.51 -7.94 -7.57
C PHE A 25 39.17 -6.45 -7.52
N SER A 26 40.14 -5.60 -7.16
CA SER A 26 39.91 -4.18 -6.89
C SER A 26 39.42 -3.45 -8.12
N GLU A 27 39.98 -3.72 -9.29
CA GLU A 27 39.53 -3.13 -10.56
C GLU A 27 38.08 -3.51 -10.89
N ALA A 28 37.77 -4.81 -10.86
CA ALA A 28 36.43 -5.30 -11.14
C ALA A 28 35.40 -4.74 -10.15
N PHE A 29 35.73 -4.74 -8.86
CA PHE A 29 34.84 -4.28 -7.79
C PHE A 29 34.62 -2.76 -7.82
N ASN A 30 35.67 -1.97 -8.05
CA ASN A 30 35.54 -0.51 -8.19
C ASN A 30 34.72 -0.12 -9.41
N LEU A 31 34.89 -0.83 -10.54
CA LEU A 31 34.05 -0.60 -11.70
C LEU A 31 32.60 -0.99 -11.42
N ALA A 32 32.35 -2.11 -10.73
CA ALA A 32 31.01 -2.50 -10.31
C ALA A 32 30.35 -1.38 -9.47
N GLN A 33 31.02 -0.88 -8.44
CA GLN A 33 30.51 0.25 -7.63
C GLN A 33 30.26 1.51 -8.47
N SER A 34 31.18 1.85 -9.37
CA SER A 34 31.00 3.00 -10.28
C SER A 34 29.72 2.85 -11.12
N ARG A 35 29.47 1.65 -11.66
CA ARG A 35 28.24 1.35 -12.40
C ARG A 35 26.99 1.39 -11.53
N TYR A 36 27.06 0.88 -10.30
CA TYR A 36 25.97 0.99 -9.33
C TYR A 36 25.58 2.45 -9.08
N ASN A 37 26.58 3.31 -8.81
CA ASN A 37 26.37 4.74 -8.55
C ASN A 37 25.85 5.50 -9.78
N GLN A 38 26.13 5.01 -10.99
CA GLN A 38 25.59 5.53 -12.26
C GLN A 38 24.17 4.99 -12.58
N GLY A 39 23.59 4.14 -11.73
CA GLY A 39 22.29 3.50 -11.97
C GLY A 39 22.32 2.35 -12.98
N HIS A 40 23.51 1.89 -13.39
CA HIS A 40 23.69 0.77 -14.31
C HIS A 40 23.69 -0.58 -13.55
N PHE A 41 22.58 -0.88 -12.88
CA PHE A 41 22.50 -1.96 -11.90
C PHE A 41 22.81 -3.36 -12.47
N LEU A 42 22.29 -3.71 -13.65
CA LEU A 42 22.57 -5.03 -14.25
C LEU A 42 24.06 -5.20 -14.59
N ARG A 43 24.69 -4.17 -15.17
CA ARG A 43 26.14 -4.16 -15.42
C ARG A 43 26.95 -4.20 -14.13
N SER A 44 26.50 -3.51 -13.09
CA SER A 44 27.11 -3.60 -11.77
C SER A 44 27.08 -5.04 -11.25
N ALA A 45 25.94 -5.74 -11.36
CA ALA A 45 25.82 -7.12 -10.93
C ALA A 45 26.76 -8.06 -11.70
N GLU A 46 26.89 -7.87 -13.03
CA GLU A 46 27.84 -8.61 -13.87
C GLU A 46 29.30 -8.39 -13.43
N PHE A 47 29.69 -7.13 -13.19
CA PHE A 47 31.05 -6.82 -12.74
C PHE A 47 31.33 -7.32 -11.31
N SER A 48 30.33 -7.27 -10.41
CA SER A 48 30.44 -7.87 -9.09
C SER A 48 30.64 -9.38 -9.16
N GLN A 49 29.96 -10.09 -10.07
CA GLN A 49 30.18 -11.52 -10.28
C GLN A 49 31.61 -11.82 -10.75
N ARG A 50 32.18 -10.97 -11.61
CA ARG A 50 33.59 -11.08 -12.02
C ARG A 50 34.53 -10.81 -10.86
N ALA A 51 34.26 -9.78 -10.06
CA ALA A 51 35.02 -9.48 -8.84
C ALA A 51 35.01 -10.68 -7.88
N PHE A 52 33.87 -11.35 -7.70
CA PHE A 52 33.78 -12.58 -6.90
C PHE A 52 34.73 -13.68 -7.38
N GLY A 53 34.83 -13.88 -8.71
CA GLY A 53 35.76 -14.85 -9.30
C GLY A 53 37.25 -14.51 -9.10
N LEU A 54 37.57 -13.23 -8.87
CA LEU A 54 38.93 -12.73 -8.64
C LEU A 54 39.26 -12.56 -7.14
N ALA A 55 38.32 -12.82 -6.25
CA ALA A 55 38.47 -12.57 -4.82
C ALA A 55 39.47 -13.54 -4.17
N ALA A 56 40.49 -12.99 -3.50
CA ALA A 56 41.56 -13.74 -2.84
C ALA A 56 41.17 -14.24 -1.44
N ASP A 57 40.21 -13.60 -0.78
CA ASP A 57 39.79 -13.94 0.58
C ASP A 57 38.25 -13.90 0.75
N ASN A 58 37.78 -14.39 1.90
CA ASN A 58 36.35 -14.47 2.20
C ASN A 58 35.69 -13.09 2.37
N LYS A 59 36.44 -12.07 2.80
CA LYS A 59 35.92 -10.70 2.93
C LYS A 59 35.65 -10.09 1.56
N GLN A 60 36.56 -10.28 0.60
CA GLN A 60 36.39 -9.87 -0.79
C GLN A 60 35.23 -10.60 -1.46
N LYS A 61 35.12 -11.93 -1.26
CA LYS A 61 33.98 -12.72 -1.75
C LYS A 61 32.66 -12.18 -1.22
N TYR A 62 32.59 -11.89 0.08
CA TYR A 62 31.39 -11.31 0.69
C TYR A 62 31.04 -9.95 0.09
N ASN A 63 32.02 -9.05 -0.01
CA ASN A 63 31.78 -7.72 -0.55
C ASN A 63 31.27 -7.77 -2.00
N ALA A 64 31.83 -8.65 -2.83
CA ALA A 64 31.37 -8.86 -4.20
C ALA A 64 29.92 -9.36 -4.26
N LEU A 65 29.57 -10.41 -3.50
CA LEU A 65 28.19 -10.93 -3.47
C LEU A 65 27.21 -9.90 -2.88
N LEU A 66 27.59 -9.16 -1.84
CA LEU A 66 26.74 -8.12 -1.26
C LEU A 66 26.38 -7.06 -2.31
N LEU A 67 27.38 -6.50 -3.00
CA LEU A 67 27.17 -5.51 -4.05
C LEU A 67 26.36 -6.10 -5.23
N GLN A 68 26.60 -7.36 -5.59
CA GLN A 68 25.82 -8.04 -6.62
C GLN A 68 24.35 -8.16 -6.23
N GLY A 69 24.05 -8.59 -5.00
CA GLY A 69 22.69 -8.69 -4.47
C GLY A 69 21.98 -7.34 -4.42
N GLU A 70 22.67 -6.30 -3.95
CA GLU A 70 22.15 -4.93 -3.94
C GLU A 70 21.85 -4.40 -5.35
N ALA A 71 22.76 -4.64 -6.29
CA ALA A 71 22.59 -4.29 -7.69
C ALA A 71 21.40 -5.02 -8.33
N LEU A 72 21.27 -6.33 -8.12
CA LEU A 72 20.12 -7.11 -8.62
C LEU A 72 18.80 -6.61 -8.02
N MET A 73 18.77 -6.32 -6.72
CA MET A 73 17.60 -5.75 -6.05
C MET A 73 17.24 -4.36 -6.61
N ALA A 74 18.21 -3.48 -6.85
CA ALA A 74 17.98 -2.18 -7.48
C ALA A 74 17.50 -2.32 -8.94
N GLY A 75 18.01 -3.32 -9.66
CA GLY A 75 17.57 -3.74 -10.99
C GLY A 75 16.23 -4.50 -11.03
N ARG A 76 15.58 -4.71 -9.87
CA ARG A 76 14.32 -5.45 -9.69
C ARG A 76 14.36 -6.95 -10.05
N ASP A 77 15.55 -7.56 -10.06
CA ASP A 77 15.72 -9.02 -10.16
C ASP A 77 15.78 -9.62 -8.74
N PHE A 78 14.63 -9.59 -8.06
CA PHE A 78 14.53 -9.88 -6.61
C PHE A 78 14.79 -11.34 -6.27
N GLU A 79 14.42 -12.29 -7.14
CA GLU A 79 14.65 -13.72 -6.95
C GLU A 79 16.14 -14.03 -6.96
N LYS A 80 16.88 -13.55 -7.97
CA LYS A 80 18.33 -13.72 -8.01
C LYS A 80 19.02 -12.98 -6.88
N ALA A 81 18.56 -11.77 -6.53
CA ALA A 81 19.11 -11.04 -5.39
C ALA A 81 19.01 -11.87 -4.09
N ALA A 82 17.84 -12.49 -3.83
CA ALA A 82 17.66 -13.37 -2.68
C ALA A 82 18.62 -14.58 -2.68
N MET A 83 18.86 -15.19 -3.85
CA MET A 83 19.84 -16.28 -3.97
C MET A 83 21.26 -15.82 -3.67
N ILE A 84 21.68 -14.68 -4.24
CA ILE A 84 23.02 -14.12 -4.03
C ILE A 84 23.27 -13.74 -2.56
N PHE A 85 22.28 -13.14 -1.89
CA PHE A 85 22.39 -12.85 -0.46
C PHE A 85 22.45 -14.14 0.39
N ALA A 86 21.72 -15.18 0.02
CA ALA A 86 21.80 -16.48 0.68
C ALA A 86 23.19 -17.12 0.52
N ASP A 87 23.88 -16.89 -0.59
CA ASP A 87 25.25 -17.37 -0.78
C ASP A 87 26.27 -16.51 -0.01
N ALA A 88 26.06 -15.19 0.08
CA ALA A 88 26.88 -14.30 0.91
C ALA A 88 26.83 -14.68 2.40
N GLU A 89 25.66 -15.09 2.90
CA GLU A 89 25.44 -15.54 4.28
C GLU A 89 26.26 -16.80 4.64
N LYS A 90 26.52 -17.68 3.66
CA LYS A 90 27.24 -18.95 3.85
C LYS A 90 28.77 -18.80 3.87
N ILE A 91 29.31 -17.61 3.58
CA ILE A 91 30.76 -17.40 3.56
C ILE A 91 31.32 -17.56 4.98
N LYS A 92 32.29 -18.46 5.15
CA LYS A 92 32.92 -18.71 6.46
C LYS A 92 33.84 -17.55 6.86
N GLY A 93 33.89 -17.25 8.16
CA GLY A 93 34.83 -16.27 8.73
C GLY A 93 34.49 -14.80 8.48
N ILE A 94 33.29 -14.49 7.97
CA ILE A 94 32.75 -13.13 7.96
C ILE A 94 32.25 -12.73 9.36
N SER A 95 32.14 -11.43 9.62
CA SER A 95 31.66 -10.93 10.91
C SER A 95 30.16 -11.18 11.10
N VAL A 96 29.69 -11.09 12.34
CA VAL A 96 28.26 -11.22 12.68
C VAL A 96 27.44 -10.12 11.97
N GLU A 97 27.96 -8.90 11.87
CA GLU A 97 27.32 -7.79 11.17
C GLU A 97 27.19 -8.08 9.66
N GLN A 98 28.20 -8.72 9.07
CA GLN A 98 28.17 -9.12 7.66
C GLN A 98 27.10 -10.19 7.41
N GLN A 99 26.97 -11.18 8.29
CA GLN A 99 25.90 -12.19 8.25
C GLN A 99 24.53 -11.52 8.33
N ILE A 100 24.34 -10.60 9.29
CA ILE A 100 23.07 -9.88 9.49
C ILE A 100 22.70 -9.05 8.26
N SER A 101 23.67 -8.38 7.64
CA SER A 101 23.46 -7.60 6.42
C SER A 101 23.02 -8.48 5.25
N ALA A 102 23.70 -9.61 5.01
CA ALA A 102 23.30 -10.57 3.97
C ALA A 102 21.91 -11.16 4.25
N PHE A 103 21.64 -11.59 5.48
CA PHE A 103 20.34 -12.12 5.89
C PHE A 103 19.22 -11.08 5.70
N SER A 104 19.44 -9.83 6.09
CA SER A 104 18.50 -8.71 5.86
C SER A 104 18.23 -8.49 4.37
N GLY A 105 19.28 -8.49 3.54
CA GLY A 105 19.18 -8.39 2.08
C GLY A 105 18.34 -9.51 1.47
N ARG A 106 18.56 -10.75 1.94
CA ARG A 106 17.79 -11.94 1.53
C ARG A 106 16.30 -11.80 1.87
N LEU A 107 15.96 -11.50 3.12
CA LEU A 107 14.57 -11.33 3.56
C LEU A 107 13.86 -10.22 2.77
N ARG A 108 14.53 -9.09 2.58
CA ARG A 108 14.00 -7.96 1.80
C ARG A 108 13.74 -8.35 0.35
N SER A 109 14.68 -9.05 -0.27
CA SER A 109 14.57 -9.50 -1.67
C SER A 109 13.43 -10.48 -1.85
N GLN A 110 13.28 -11.47 -0.96
CA GLN A 110 12.14 -12.40 -0.99
C GLN A 110 10.79 -11.69 -0.80
N TYR A 111 10.72 -10.70 0.09
CA TYR A 111 9.50 -9.91 0.28
C TYR A 111 9.13 -9.13 -0.99
N LEU A 112 10.11 -8.52 -1.66
CA LEU A 112 9.91 -7.75 -2.89
C LEU A 112 9.63 -8.65 -4.10
N ALA A 113 10.09 -9.91 -4.10
CA ALA A 113 9.72 -10.92 -5.08
C ALA A 113 8.27 -11.42 -4.92
N HIS A 114 7.57 -11.00 -3.85
CA HIS A 114 6.22 -11.45 -3.50
C HIS A 114 6.11 -12.96 -3.21
N ASP A 115 7.22 -13.65 -2.94
CA ASP A 115 7.24 -15.04 -2.48
C ASP A 115 7.06 -15.11 -0.95
N TYR A 116 5.88 -14.71 -0.50
CA TYR A 116 5.56 -14.63 0.93
C TYR A 116 5.50 -16.00 1.60
N SER A 117 5.23 -17.07 0.86
CA SER A 117 5.21 -18.43 1.41
C SER A 117 6.62 -18.90 1.75
N ALA A 118 7.57 -18.78 0.82
CA ALA A 118 8.96 -19.13 1.10
C ALA A 118 9.58 -18.23 2.18
N LEU A 119 9.27 -16.93 2.15
CA LEU A 119 9.71 -15.99 3.19
C LEU A 119 9.18 -16.38 4.58
N GLY A 120 7.88 -16.70 4.68
CA GLY A 120 7.27 -17.14 5.94
C GLY A 120 7.91 -18.41 6.49
N LYS A 121 8.23 -19.39 5.61
CA LYS A 121 8.95 -20.61 5.98
C LYS A 121 10.36 -20.31 6.49
N LEU A 122 11.14 -19.52 5.75
CA LEU A 122 12.49 -19.12 6.16
C LEU A 122 12.49 -18.42 7.53
N CYS A 123 11.60 -17.45 7.74
CA CYS A 123 11.46 -16.76 9.01
C CYS A 123 11.10 -17.73 10.15
N SER A 124 10.24 -18.72 9.89
CA SER A 124 9.83 -19.71 10.88
C SER A 124 10.97 -20.64 11.29
N GLU A 125 11.79 -21.09 10.33
CA GLU A 125 12.98 -21.91 10.56
C GLU A 125 13.99 -21.16 11.44
N VAL A 126 14.31 -19.91 11.07
CA VAL A 126 15.20 -19.04 11.83
C VAL A 126 14.68 -18.79 13.24
N LEU A 127 13.38 -18.52 13.40
CA LEU A 127 12.74 -18.34 14.71
C LEU A 127 12.57 -19.62 15.54
N ALA A 128 12.94 -20.79 15.00
CA ALA A 128 12.97 -22.05 15.73
C ALA A 128 14.38 -22.40 16.24
N GLU A 129 15.42 -21.67 15.81
CA GLU A 129 16.78 -21.88 16.26
C GLU A 129 16.96 -21.51 17.74
N LYS A 130 17.61 -22.40 18.50
CA LYS A 130 17.87 -22.19 19.94
C LYS A 130 18.86 -21.07 20.22
N SER A 131 19.78 -20.83 19.29
CA SER A 131 20.96 -19.96 19.50
C SER A 131 21.05 -18.88 18.41
N ILE A 132 19.96 -18.15 18.22
CA ILE A 132 19.89 -17.04 17.27
C ILE A 132 20.28 -15.72 17.94
N SER A 133 21.02 -14.87 17.23
CA SER A 133 21.29 -13.51 17.71
C SER A 133 19.99 -12.68 17.79
N ARG A 134 19.92 -11.71 18.71
CA ARG A 134 18.76 -10.82 18.83
C ARG A 134 18.43 -10.06 17.54
N GLN A 135 19.43 -9.67 16.75
CA GLN A 135 19.21 -8.95 15.49
C GLN A 135 18.59 -9.84 14.41
N HIS A 136 19.07 -11.07 14.25
CA HIS A 136 18.46 -12.06 13.35
C HIS A 136 17.01 -12.35 13.76
N LEU A 137 16.73 -12.52 15.06
CA LEU A 137 15.36 -12.71 15.56
C LEU A 137 14.45 -11.54 15.19
N ARG A 138 14.89 -10.28 15.41
CA ARG A 138 14.11 -9.08 15.06
C ARG A 138 13.76 -9.04 13.58
N LEU A 139 14.74 -9.27 12.71
CA LEU A 139 14.55 -9.27 11.25
C LEU A 139 13.61 -10.39 10.81
N ALA A 140 13.85 -11.62 11.27
CA ALA A 140 13.01 -12.77 10.94
C ALA A 140 11.57 -12.59 11.44
N ALA A 141 11.37 -12.08 12.65
CA ALA A 141 10.03 -11.83 13.16
C ALA A 141 9.31 -10.70 12.42
N PHE A 142 10.03 -9.62 12.07
CA PHE A 142 9.46 -8.52 11.30
C PHE A 142 8.98 -8.98 9.92
N TYR A 143 9.86 -9.60 9.13
CA TYR A 143 9.49 -10.10 7.80
C TYR A 143 8.52 -11.27 7.86
N GLY A 144 8.59 -12.11 8.90
CA GLY A 144 7.61 -13.18 9.15
C GLY A 144 6.21 -12.64 9.38
N CYS A 145 6.05 -11.59 10.19
CA CYS A 145 4.75 -10.91 10.38
C CYS A 145 4.23 -10.33 9.06
N LEU A 146 5.10 -9.66 8.29
CA LEU A 146 4.72 -9.09 6.99
C LEU A 146 4.28 -10.17 5.99
N ALA A 147 5.04 -11.27 5.88
CA ALA A 147 4.74 -12.37 4.99
C ALA A 147 3.42 -13.06 5.36
N ALA A 148 3.23 -13.39 6.65
CA ALA A 148 2.02 -14.01 7.17
C ALA A 148 0.77 -13.15 6.85
N ARG A 149 0.87 -11.83 7.00
CA ARG A 149 -0.22 -10.91 6.64
C ARG A 149 -0.58 -10.96 5.15
N GLN A 150 0.42 -10.94 4.27
CA GLN A 150 0.19 -10.91 2.82
C GLN A 150 -0.52 -12.17 2.31
N ILE A 151 -0.33 -13.32 2.98
CA ILE A 151 -1.03 -14.57 2.67
C ILE A 151 -2.31 -14.79 3.50
N GLY A 152 -2.67 -13.84 4.38
CA GLY A 152 -3.84 -13.93 5.24
C GLY A 152 -3.71 -14.90 6.42
N ASP A 153 -2.50 -15.35 6.77
CA ASP A 153 -2.23 -16.21 7.92
C ASP A 153 -2.02 -15.39 9.20
N TYR A 154 -3.10 -14.74 9.65
CA TYR A 154 -3.07 -13.87 10.82
C TYR A 154 -2.74 -14.62 12.13
N ARG A 155 -2.92 -15.95 12.17
CA ARG A 155 -2.52 -16.75 13.33
C ARG A 155 -1.01 -16.79 13.46
N ASN A 156 -0.30 -17.09 12.37
CA ASN A 156 1.15 -17.06 12.37
C ASN A 156 1.72 -15.65 12.52
N GLU A 157 1.04 -14.62 12.02
CA GLU A 157 1.41 -13.22 12.31
C GLU A 157 1.41 -12.94 13.82
N ILE A 158 0.33 -13.33 14.54
CA ILE A 158 0.24 -13.14 15.99
C ILE A 158 1.31 -13.94 16.74
N LEU A 159 1.52 -15.22 16.39
CA LEU A 159 2.54 -16.06 17.02
C LEU A 159 3.96 -15.48 16.83
N THR A 160 4.24 -14.98 15.63
CA THR A 160 5.52 -14.35 15.28
C THR A 160 5.71 -13.03 16.03
N ALA A 161 4.65 -12.21 16.11
CA ALA A 161 4.65 -10.98 16.89
C ALA A 161 4.88 -11.25 18.39
N ASP A 162 4.28 -12.32 18.95
CA ASP A 162 4.50 -12.68 20.35
C ASP A 162 5.95 -13.10 20.63
N LYS A 163 6.62 -13.80 19.70
CA LYS A 163 8.06 -14.08 19.81
C LYS A 163 8.89 -12.79 19.85
N LEU A 164 8.60 -11.84 18.96
CA LEU A 164 9.27 -10.54 18.96
C LEU A 164 9.02 -9.79 20.27
N TYR A 165 7.76 -9.69 20.71
CA TYR A 165 7.38 -9.00 21.93
C TYR A 165 8.12 -9.52 23.18
N ASN A 166 8.23 -10.85 23.30
CA ASN A 166 8.85 -11.50 24.46
C ASN A 166 10.38 -11.43 24.45
N SER A 167 11.00 -11.22 23.29
CA SER A 167 12.46 -11.08 23.16
C SER A 167 13.00 -9.67 23.47
N GLU A 168 12.12 -8.69 23.65
CA GLU A 168 12.45 -7.27 23.67
C GLU A 168 12.23 -6.60 25.03
N SER A 169 13.09 -5.63 25.35
CA SER A 169 12.93 -4.78 26.54
C SER A 169 11.66 -3.92 26.42
N ALA A 170 11.15 -3.48 27.57
CA ALA A 170 9.90 -2.70 27.65
C ALA A 170 9.91 -1.42 26.78
N THR A 171 11.05 -0.77 26.64
CA THR A 171 11.25 0.49 25.89
C THR A 171 11.71 0.28 24.44
N SER A 172 11.78 -0.97 23.98
CA SER A 172 12.24 -1.26 22.62
C SER A 172 11.18 -0.89 21.57
N ALA A 173 11.59 -0.16 20.54
CA ALA A 173 10.76 0.10 19.36
C ALA A 173 10.22 -1.20 18.72
N TRP A 174 10.98 -2.30 18.82
CA TRP A 174 10.58 -3.61 18.33
C TRP A 174 9.42 -4.21 19.14
N LYS A 175 9.36 -3.93 20.44
CA LYS A 175 8.23 -4.34 21.27
C LYS A 175 6.95 -3.61 20.87
N ALA A 176 7.02 -2.30 20.65
CA ALA A 176 5.91 -1.52 20.10
C ALA A 176 5.48 -2.03 18.71
N ARG A 177 6.45 -2.38 17.86
CA ARG A 177 6.18 -2.93 16.52
C ARG A 177 5.46 -4.29 16.60
N ALA A 178 5.85 -5.16 17.53
CA ALA A 178 5.16 -6.43 17.77
C ALA A 178 3.69 -6.23 18.18
N VAL A 179 3.41 -5.28 19.07
CA VAL A 179 2.02 -4.96 19.44
C VAL A 179 1.24 -4.45 18.22
N LEU A 180 1.82 -3.58 17.39
CA LEU A 180 1.16 -3.10 16.17
C LEU A 180 0.83 -4.24 15.20
N PHE A 181 1.72 -5.22 15.03
CA PHE A 181 1.44 -6.42 14.22
C PHE A 181 0.26 -7.19 14.79
N LYS A 182 0.28 -7.49 16.09
CA LYS A 182 -0.79 -8.24 16.77
C LYS A 182 -2.14 -7.50 16.70
N LEU A 183 -2.14 -6.19 16.95
CA LEU A 183 -3.33 -5.34 16.88
C LEU A 183 -3.94 -5.37 15.48
N GLN A 184 -3.12 -5.23 14.45
CA GLN A 184 -3.57 -5.26 13.07
C GLN A 184 -4.14 -6.65 12.69
N ALA A 185 -3.41 -7.72 13.01
CA ALA A 185 -3.87 -9.09 12.75
C ALA A 185 -5.23 -9.38 13.40
N LEU A 186 -5.42 -8.98 14.65
CA LEU A 186 -6.71 -9.12 15.35
C LEU A 186 -7.83 -8.34 14.65
N CYS A 187 -7.54 -7.12 14.19
CA CYS A 187 -8.49 -6.31 13.44
C CYS A 187 -8.86 -6.94 12.08
N ASP A 188 -7.89 -7.48 11.34
CA ASP A 188 -8.12 -8.14 10.05
C ASP A 188 -8.93 -9.44 10.21
N MET A 189 -8.73 -10.14 11.34
CA MET A 189 -9.57 -11.27 11.77
C MET A 189 -10.95 -10.85 12.31
N LYS A 190 -11.27 -9.54 12.34
CA LYS A 190 -12.49 -8.97 12.94
C LYS A 190 -12.68 -9.31 14.43
N LYS A 191 -11.60 -9.61 15.15
CA LYS A 191 -11.59 -9.89 16.60
C LYS A 191 -11.45 -8.60 17.41
N TYR A 192 -12.36 -7.66 17.20
CA TYR A 192 -12.24 -6.29 17.73
C TYR A 192 -12.24 -6.22 19.26
N SER A 193 -12.96 -7.11 19.95
CA SER A 193 -12.93 -7.18 21.41
C SER A 193 -11.56 -7.58 21.96
N GLN A 194 -10.89 -8.56 21.33
CA GLN A 194 -9.53 -8.97 21.70
C GLN A 194 -8.52 -7.86 21.39
N ALA A 195 -8.71 -7.16 20.26
CA ALA A 195 -7.89 -6.01 19.89
C ALA A 195 -8.04 -4.86 20.90
N ALA A 196 -9.26 -4.56 21.37
CA ALA A 196 -9.51 -3.52 22.38
C ALA A 196 -8.88 -3.88 23.74
N THR A 197 -8.93 -5.16 24.14
CA THR A 197 -8.21 -5.66 25.33
C THR A 197 -6.70 -5.46 25.18
N LEU A 198 -6.12 -5.73 24.01
CA LEU A 198 -4.71 -5.48 23.73
C LEU A 198 -4.37 -3.98 23.80
N VAL A 199 -5.19 -3.11 23.23
CA VAL A 199 -4.98 -1.64 23.32
C VAL A 199 -4.97 -1.19 24.78
N SER A 200 -5.88 -1.72 25.59
CA SER A 200 -6.01 -1.35 27.01
C SER A 200 -4.84 -1.89 27.86
N SER A 201 -4.33 -3.09 27.57
CA SER A 201 -3.19 -3.66 28.29
C SER A 201 -1.85 -2.98 27.97
N VAL A 202 -1.79 -2.26 26.84
CA VAL A 202 -0.58 -1.61 26.33
C VAL A 202 -0.61 -0.08 26.55
N GLN A 203 -1.58 0.45 27.30
CA GLN A 203 -1.74 1.90 27.58
C GLN A 203 -0.52 2.60 28.18
N LYS A 204 0.49 1.86 28.65
CA LYS A 204 1.74 2.36 29.25
C LYS A 204 3.00 2.05 28.43
N LEU A 205 2.86 1.55 27.20
CA LEU A 205 4.03 1.29 26.38
C LEU A 205 4.63 2.61 25.90
N ASP A 206 5.94 2.76 26.08
CA ASP A 206 6.71 3.86 25.53
C ASP A 206 6.86 3.66 24.02
N VAL A 207 5.81 4.03 23.28
CA VAL A 207 5.78 3.96 21.82
C VAL A 207 6.66 5.09 21.29
N PRO A 208 7.72 4.79 20.50
CA PRO A 208 8.61 5.81 19.99
C PRO A 208 7.84 6.87 19.19
N LEU A 209 8.26 8.14 19.31
CA LEU A 209 7.62 9.28 18.62
C LEU A 209 7.28 9.01 17.13
N PRO A 210 8.17 8.41 16.30
CA PRO A 210 7.86 8.15 14.89
C PRO A 210 6.71 7.16 14.66
N MET A 211 6.31 6.40 15.68
CA MET A 211 5.27 5.37 15.62
C MET A 211 3.96 5.79 16.29
N LEU A 212 3.91 6.92 17.00
CA LEU A 212 2.73 7.34 17.76
C LEU A 212 1.51 7.60 16.88
N SER A 213 1.69 8.26 15.74
CA SER A 213 0.58 8.49 14.80
C SER A 213 0.01 7.17 14.27
N GLU A 214 0.87 6.21 13.90
CA GLU A 214 0.45 4.87 13.48
C GLU A 214 -0.32 4.14 14.59
N TRP A 215 0.24 4.14 15.80
CA TRP A 215 -0.35 3.51 16.98
C TRP A 215 -1.75 4.04 17.24
N TYR A 216 -1.90 5.35 17.38
CA TYR A 216 -3.18 5.97 17.68
C TYR A 216 -4.20 5.75 16.56
N VAL A 217 -3.81 5.79 15.28
CA VAL A 217 -4.73 5.45 14.18
C VAL A 217 -5.23 4.00 14.28
N ARG A 218 -4.35 3.03 14.58
CA ARG A 218 -4.76 1.63 14.70
C ARG A 218 -5.63 1.39 15.92
N CYS A 219 -5.34 2.03 17.06
CA CYS A 219 -6.19 2.01 18.23
C CYS A 219 -7.58 2.60 17.92
N GLY A 220 -7.62 3.77 17.27
CA GLY A 220 -8.87 4.40 16.85
C GLY A 220 -9.69 3.52 15.91
N PHE A 221 -9.04 2.86 14.95
CA PHE A 221 -9.72 1.90 14.07
C PHE A 221 -10.28 0.71 14.82
N CYS A 222 -9.53 0.16 15.77
CA CYS A 222 -9.99 -0.93 16.61
C CYS A 222 -11.26 -0.54 17.38
N GLU A 223 -11.24 0.60 18.09
CA GLU A 223 -12.39 1.05 18.89
C GLU A 223 -13.59 1.43 18.02
N GLU A 224 -13.35 2.03 16.84
CA GLU A 224 -14.40 2.31 15.85
C GLU A 224 -15.15 1.02 15.48
N LYS A 225 -14.41 -0.06 15.22
CA LYS A 225 -14.99 -1.36 14.85
C LYS A 225 -15.55 -2.14 16.03
N ASN A 226 -15.04 -1.89 17.23
CA ASN A 226 -15.58 -2.44 18.47
C ASN A 226 -16.86 -1.71 18.93
N GLY A 227 -17.16 -0.54 18.36
CA GLY A 227 -18.38 0.24 18.63
C GLY A 227 -18.19 1.40 19.61
N ASP A 228 -17.01 1.55 20.20
CA ASP A 228 -16.67 2.69 21.08
C ASP A 228 -16.21 3.88 20.23
N LEU A 229 -17.21 4.59 19.68
CA LEU A 229 -16.96 5.72 18.77
C LEU A 229 -16.31 6.91 19.45
N GLU A 230 -16.55 7.12 20.75
CA GLU A 230 -15.98 8.24 21.50
C GLU A 230 -14.48 8.04 21.70
N LYS A 231 -14.08 6.84 22.14
CA LYS A 231 -12.67 6.48 22.29
C LYS A 231 -11.95 6.43 20.94
N ALA A 232 -12.64 6.01 19.88
CA ALA A 232 -12.10 6.08 18.52
C ALA A 232 -11.74 7.51 18.10
N VAL A 233 -12.63 8.48 18.38
CA VAL A 233 -12.39 9.90 18.09
C VAL A 233 -11.21 10.44 18.90
N ASP A 234 -11.14 10.14 20.21
CA ASP A 234 -10.00 10.54 21.05
C ASP A 234 -8.66 10.03 20.48
N PHE A 235 -8.61 8.78 20.07
CA PHE A 235 -7.42 8.22 19.43
C PHE A 235 -7.09 8.90 18.10
N TYR A 236 -8.06 9.15 17.23
CA TYR A 236 -7.79 9.86 15.98
C TYR A 236 -7.31 11.31 16.23
N GLN A 237 -7.85 12.01 17.23
CA GLN A 237 -7.38 13.34 17.61
C GLN A 237 -5.95 13.31 18.13
N LYS A 238 -5.59 12.33 18.97
CA LYS A 238 -4.19 12.13 19.40
C LYS A 238 -3.27 11.88 18.21
N ALA A 239 -3.67 11.05 17.25
CA ALA A 239 -2.87 10.78 16.06
C ALA A 239 -2.58 12.04 15.21
N GLN A 240 -3.51 13.01 15.19
CA GLN A 240 -3.38 14.26 14.43
C GLN A 240 -2.31 15.21 14.98
N GLN A 241 -1.93 15.04 16.25
CA GLN A 241 -0.91 15.86 16.93
C GLN A 241 0.53 15.50 16.49
N TYR A 242 0.71 14.35 15.83
CA TYR A 242 2.02 13.87 15.41
C TYR A 242 2.20 14.02 13.91
N ASP A 243 3.35 14.56 13.49
CA ASP A 243 3.63 14.85 12.10
C ASP A 243 4.12 13.61 11.34
N HIS A 244 3.17 12.78 10.92
CA HIS A 244 3.41 11.66 10.04
C HIS A 244 2.44 11.71 8.86
N GLY A 245 2.88 12.22 7.71
CA GLY A 245 2.01 12.54 6.56
C GLY A 245 0.97 11.46 6.20
N TYR A 246 1.37 10.18 6.17
CA TYR A 246 0.44 9.07 5.94
C TYR A 246 -0.64 8.91 7.03
N TYR A 247 -0.23 8.67 8.29
CA TYR A 247 -1.15 8.35 9.39
C TYR A 247 -1.92 9.56 9.89
N ARG A 248 -1.32 10.76 9.87
CA ARG A 248 -2.01 12.01 10.19
C ARG A 248 -3.17 12.27 9.22
N GLY A 249 -2.93 12.10 7.91
CA GLY A 249 -3.98 12.19 6.89
C GLY A 249 -5.08 11.14 7.09
N LEU A 250 -4.69 9.91 7.42
CA LEU A 250 -5.65 8.84 7.72
C LEU A 250 -6.48 9.16 8.97
N ALA A 251 -5.88 9.75 9.99
CA ALA A 251 -6.57 10.16 11.22
C ALA A 251 -7.62 11.25 10.97
N PHE A 252 -7.29 12.31 10.23
CA PHE A 252 -8.26 13.32 9.82
C PHE A 252 -9.39 12.71 9.00
N LEU A 253 -9.06 11.85 8.01
CA LEU A 253 -10.07 11.18 7.20
C LEU A 253 -11.05 10.35 8.05
N ARG A 254 -10.53 9.57 9.00
CA ARG A 254 -11.36 8.72 9.87
C ARG A 254 -12.21 9.54 10.85
N ALA A 255 -11.63 10.56 11.47
CA ALA A 255 -12.36 11.50 12.32
C ALA A 255 -13.49 12.20 11.54
N GLY A 256 -13.20 12.70 10.33
CA GLY A 256 -14.19 13.31 9.45
C GLY A 256 -15.32 12.35 9.05
N ILE A 257 -15.01 11.08 8.75
CA ILE A 257 -16.03 10.05 8.47
C ILE A 257 -16.93 9.82 9.69
N LEU A 258 -16.39 9.82 10.91
CA LEU A 258 -17.18 9.67 12.13
C LEU A 258 -18.05 10.90 12.40
N ALA A 259 -17.49 12.10 12.25
CA ALA A 259 -18.21 13.36 12.39
C ALA A 259 -19.34 13.48 11.35
N ALA A 260 -19.14 13.01 10.12
CA ALA A 260 -20.15 13.04 9.06
C ALA A 260 -21.39 12.15 9.34
N LYS A 261 -21.33 11.26 10.36
CA LYS A 261 -22.49 10.45 10.77
C LYS A 261 -23.55 11.24 11.54
N LYS A 262 -23.20 12.40 12.11
CA LYS A 262 -24.12 13.24 12.88
C LYS A 262 -24.27 14.59 12.19
N PRO A 263 -25.50 15.06 11.89
CA PRO A 263 -25.71 16.37 11.25
C PRO A 263 -25.05 17.53 12.00
N ALA A 264 -25.06 17.50 13.34
CA ALA A 264 -24.48 18.53 14.19
C ALA A 264 -22.95 18.67 14.09
N THR A 265 -22.26 17.72 13.46
CA THR A 265 -20.79 17.74 13.29
C THR A 265 -20.38 17.73 11.81
N ALA A 266 -21.28 18.11 10.90
CA ALA A 266 -21.00 18.13 9.47
C ALA A 266 -19.89 19.15 9.11
N GLU A 267 -19.88 20.32 9.73
CA GLU A 267 -18.87 21.35 9.52
C GLU A 267 -17.49 20.87 9.95
N LEU A 268 -17.41 20.20 11.10
CA LEU A 268 -16.18 19.58 11.58
C LEU A 268 -15.67 18.51 10.60
N ALA A 269 -16.58 17.68 10.06
CA ALA A 269 -16.23 16.67 9.05
C ALA A 269 -15.63 17.31 7.79
N MET A 270 -16.24 18.40 7.29
CA MET A 270 -15.72 19.13 6.12
C MET A 270 -14.35 19.75 6.39
N GLN A 271 -14.12 20.32 7.59
CA GLN A 271 -12.80 20.83 7.99
C GLN A 271 -11.74 19.73 8.00
N ASP A 272 -12.07 18.54 8.50
CA ASP A 272 -11.14 17.43 8.50
C ASP A 272 -10.87 16.90 7.08
N PHE A 273 -11.87 16.81 6.21
CA PHE A 273 -11.66 16.45 4.80
C PHE A 273 -10.79 17.48 4.06
N ASP A 274 -11.01 18.77 4.31
CA ASP A 274 -10.19 19.85 3.73
C ASP A 274 -8.72 19.74 4.16
N LYS A 275 -8.46 19.46 5.44
CA LYS A 275 -7.10 19.20 5.95
C LYS A 275 -6.43 18.01 5.27
N VAL A 276 -7.16 16.93 5.00
CA VAL A 276 -6.61 15.77 4.26
C VAL A 276 -6.21 16.18 2.85
N ILE A 277 -7.08 16.92 2.14
CA ILE A 277 -6.86 17.30 0.73
C ILE A 277 -5.67 18.25 0.59
N LYS A 278 -5.55 19.25 1.48
CA LYS A 278 -4.53 20.31 1.43
C LYS A 278 -3.16 19.92 1.98
N SER A 279 -3.06 18.85 2.77
CA SER A 279 -1.79 18.40 3.38
C SER A 279 -0.99 17.46 2.49
N GLU A 280 0.21 17.04 2.91
CA GLU A 280 1.03 15.99 2.28
C GLU A 280 0.49 14.57 2.53
N SER A 281 -0.83 14.43 2.69
CA SER A 281 -1.51 13.15 2.87
C SER A 281 -1.35 12.25 1.65
N HIS A 282 -1.35 10.93 1.87
CA HIS A 282 -1.33 9.95 0.79
C HIS A 282 -2.48 10.17 -0.21
N PRO A 283 -2.26 10.05 -1.54
CA PRO A 283 -3.31 10.33 -2.55
C PRO A 283 -4.61 9.55 -2.34
N LEU A 284 -4.51 8.31 -1.84
CA LEU A 284 -5.67 7.49 -1.47
C LEU A 284 -6.55 8.14 -0.39
N HIS A 285 -5.95 8.80 0.60
CA HIS A 285 -6.72 9.48 1.65
C HIS A 285 -7.37 10.75 1.10
N LYS A 286 -6.65 11.49 0.24
CA LYS A 286 -7.17 12.70 -0.42
C LYS A 286 -8.40 12.39 -1.27
N ILE A 287 -8.33 11.35 -2.12
CA ILE A 287 -9.46 11.00 -2.97
C ILE A 287 -10.67 10.48 -2.16
N GLN A 288 -10.41 9.76 -1.06
CA GLN A 288 -11.46 9.37 -0.13
C GLN A 288 -12.10 10.57 0.55
N ALA A 289 -11.32 11.56 0.97
CA ALA A 289 -11.83 12.80 1.54
C ALA A 289 -12.69 13.59 0.54
N VAL A 290 -12.25 13.72 -0.72
CA VAL A 290 -13.03 14.34 -1.80
C VAL A 290 -14.39 13.65 -1.97
N TYR A 291 -14.38 12.33 -2.11
CA TYR A 291 -15.62 11.55 -2.27
C TYR A 291 -16.56 11.71 -1.06
N ARG A 292 -16.04 11.57 0.17
CA ARG A 292 -16.84 11.67 1.40
C ARG A 292 -17.39 13.07 1.65
N TRP A 293 -16.63 14.10 1.29
CA TRP A 293 -17.10 15.47 1.36
C TRP A 293 -18.20 15.73 0.33
N GLY A 294 -18.02 15.28 -0.91
CA GLY A 294 -19.08 15.31 -1.92
C GLY A 294 -20.36 14.60 -1.48
N GLU A 295 -20.26 13.39 -0.91
CA GLU A 295 -21.42 12.67 -0.35
C GLU A 295 -22.12 13.44 0.77
N LEU A 296 -21.36 14.11 1.64
CA LEU A 296 -21.92 14.89 2.74
C LEU A 296 -22.69 16.12 2.22
N LEU A 297 -22.13 16.82 1.23
CA LEU A 297 -22.78 17.98 0.60
C LEU A 297 -24.03 17.57 -0.21
N ASP A 298 -23.98 16.45 -0.91
CA ASP A 298 -25.14 15.87 -1.62
C ASP A 298 -26.29 15.58 -0.65
N LYS A 299 -26.01 14.96 0.50
CA LYS A 299 -27.01 14.74 1.56
C LYS A 299 -27.63 16.04 2.10
N GLN A 300 -26.86 17.13 2.10
CA GLN A 300 -27.33 18.46 2.47
C GLN A 300 -28.01 19.20 1.31
N LYS A 301 -28.16 18.57 0.14
CA LYS A 301 -28.68 19.14 -1.11
C LYS A 301 -27.87 20.34 -1.63
N LYS A 302 -26.60 20.45 -1.22
CA LYS A 302 -25.66 21.50 -1.65
C LYS A 302 -24.95 21.08 -2.93
N TYR A 303 -25.74 20.83 -3.98
CA TYR A 303 -25.27 20.15 -5.19
C TYR A 303 -24.14 20.87 -5.93
N LYS A 304 -24.19 22.21 -6.02
CA LYS A 304 -23.14 23.00 -6.67
C LYS A 304 -21.80 22.85 -5.97
N GLU A 305 -21.81 22.87 -4.64
CA GLU A 305 -20.62 22.71 -3.80
C GLU A 305 -20.11 21.26 -3.87
N ALA A 306 -21.02 20.28 -3.85
CA ALA A 306 -20.66 18.87 -4.00
C ALA A 306 -19.89 18.61 -5.31
N LEU A 307 -20.41 19.09 -6.45
CA LEU A 307 -19.75 18.95 -7.75
C LEU A 307 -18.40 19.70 -7.79
N ALA A 308 -18.31 20.88 -7.15
CA ALA A 308 -17.05 21.63 -7.09
C ALA A 308 -15.97 20.87 -6.29
N VAL A 309 -16.34 20.21 -5.19
CA VAL A 309 -15.44 19.36 -4.41
C VAL A 309 -15.03 18.11 -5.20
N LEU A 310 -15.97 17.43 -5.86
CA LEU A 310 -15.68 16.21 -6.62
C LEU A 310 -14.69 16.46 -7.77
N LYS A 311 -14.75 17.63 -8.40
CA LYS A 311 -13.80 18.05 -9.43
C LYS A 311 -12.34 18.16 -8.95
N LEU A 312 -12.09 18.24 -7.64
CA LEU A 312 -10.73 18.21 -7.10
C LEU A 312 -10.00 16.89 -7.41
N GLU A 313 -10.71 15.82 -7.79
CA GLU A 313 -10.11 14.55 -8.22
C GLU A 313 -9.12 14.73 -9.38
N GLU A 314 -9.38 15.66 -10.30
CA GLU A 314 -8.53 15.93 -11.47
C GLU A 314 -7.08 16.30 -11.07
N LYS A 315 -6.90 16.81 -9.85
CA LYS A 315 -5.60 17.23 -9.30
C LYS A 315 -4.94 16.18 -8.42
N ILE A 316 -5.59 15.04 -8.19
CA ILE A 316 -5.15 13.99 -7.28
C ILE A 316 -4.91 12.72 -8.08
N LYS A 317 -3.75 12.09 -7.88
CA LYS A 317 -3.50 10.75 -8.42
C LYS A 317 -4.47 9.75 -7.79
N CYS A 318 -5.50 9.35 -8.52
CA CYS A 318 -6.51 8.41 -8.06
C CYS A 318 -6.48 7.11 -8.88
N SER A 319 -6.97 6.02 -8.29
CA SER A 319 -7.21 4.78 -9.03
C SER A 319 -8.53 4.87 -9.80
N SER A 320 -8.64 4.12 -10.89
CA SER A 320 -9.87 4.00 -11.68
C SER A 320 -11.09 3.59 -10.84
N MET A 321 -10.88 2.81 -9.77
CA MET A 321 -11.93 2.46 -8.80
C MET A 321 -12.55 3.69 -8.14
N TRP A 322 -11.74 4.62 -7.60
CA TRP A 322 -12.26 5.82 -6.93
C TRP A 322 -12.86 6.81 -7.92
N ARG A 323 -12.27 6.91 -9.12
CA ARG A 323 -12.86 7.71 -10.20
C ARG A 323 -14.26 7.21 -10.59
N ALA A 324 -14.46 5.89 -10.63
CA ALA A 324 -15.77 5.30 -10.86
C ALA A 324 -16.81 5.74 -9.81
N GLU A 325 -16.47 5.70 -8.53
CA GLU A 325 -17.37 6.12 -7.44
C GLU A 325 -17.68 7.62 -7.49
N ILE A 326 -16.69 8.45 -7.84
CA ILE A 326 -16.89 9.90 -8.01
C ILE A 326 -17.83 10.18 -9.19
N PHE A 327 -17.59 9.62 -10.37
CA PHE A 327 -18.47 9.79 -11.52
C PHE A 327 -19.89 9.28 -11.25
N ARG A 328 -20.03 8.16 -10.52
CA ARG A 328 -21.36 7.69 -10.10
C ARG A 328 -22.07 8.71 -9.22
N LEU A 329 -21.36 9.31 -8.26
CA LEU A 329 -21.92 10.33 -7.38
C LEU A 329 -22.29 11.60 -8.15
N GLU A 330 -21.44 12.07 -9.07
CA GLU A 330 -21.76 13.20 -9.97
C GLU A 330 -23.02 12.92 -10.80
N GLY A 331 -23.12 11.74 -11.39
CA GLY A 331 -24.30 11.32 -12.14
C GLY A 331 -25.57 11.28 -11.27
N THR A 332 -25.43 10.85 -10.01
CA THR A 332 -26.53 10.87 -9.03
C THR A 332 -26.96 12.31 -8.72
N ILE A 333 -26.02 13.22 -8.48
CA ILE A 333 -26.31 14.64 -8.22
C ILE A 333 -27.00 15.30 -9.42
N TYR A 334 -26.51 15.06 -10.64
CA TYR A 334 -27.15 15.61 -11.85
C TYR A 334 -28.56 15.06 -12.07
N HIS A 335 -28.79 13.78 -11.73
CA HIS A 335 -30.14 13.19 -11.78
C HIS A 335 -31.08 13.90 -10.80
N GLN A 336 -30.65 14.10 -9.55
CA GLN A 336 -31.43 14.83 -8.54
C GLN A 336 -31.74 16.28 -8.95
N GLN A 337 -30.90 16.90 -9.78
CA GLN A 337 -31.13 18.23 -10.35
C GLN A 337 -31.99 18.22 -11.63
N GLY A 338 -32.48 17.06 -12.09
CA GLY A 338 -33.24 16.93 -13.34
C GLY A 338 -32.40 17.05 -14.62
N GLN A 339 -31.06 17.08 -14.51
CA GLN A 339 -30.14 17.21 -15.65
C GLN A 339 -29.84 15.82 -16.25
N LEU A 340 -30.88 15.18 -16.81
CA LEU A 340 -30.84 13.78 -17.25
C LEU A 340 -29.73 13.45 -18.25
N ALA A 341 -29.35 14.39 -19.13
CA ALA A 341 -28.27 14.21 -20.09
C ALA A 341 -26.89 14.11 -19.42
N ARG A 342 -26.61 15.01 -18.47
CA ARG A 342 -25.36 14.99 -17.69
C ARG A 342 -25.32 13.79 -16.75
N ALA A 343 -26.44 13.46 -16.13
CA ALA A 343 -26.55 12.29 -15.28
C ALA A 343 -26.14 11.01 -16.03
N GLU A 344 -26.72 10.78 -17.21
CA GLU A 344 -26.38 9.63 -18.05
C GLU A 344 -24.90 9.59 -18.43
N TYR A 345 -24.34 10.72 -18.88
CA TYR A 345 -22.92 10.82 -19.23
C TYR A 345 -22.00 10.33 -18.10
N PHE A 346 -22.17 10.86 -16.89
CA PHE A 346 -21.31 10.50 -15.76
C PHE A 346 -21.53 9.05 -15.28
N LEU A 347 -22.76 8.54 -15.36
CA LEU A 347 -23.04 7.14 -15.01
C LEU A 347 -22.40 6.15 -16.01
N ILE A 348 -22.39 6.48 -17.31
CA ILE A 348 -21.67 5.69 -18.32
C ILE A 348 -20.17 5.77 -18.06
N ALA A 349 -19.62 6.97 -17.85
CA ALA A 349 -18.20 7.16 -17.56
C ALA A 349 -17.74 6.38 -16.31
N SER A 350 -18.62 6.24 -15.30
CA SER A 350 -18.38 5.40 -14.12
C SER A 350 -18.27 3.91 -14.46
N LEU A 351 -19.14 3.39 -15.34
CA LEU A 351 -19.14 1.99 -15.76
C LEU A 351 -17.93 1.64 -16.63
N GLU A 352 -17.43 2.60 -17.39
CA GLU A 352 -16.25 2.45 -18.27
C GLU A 352 -14.92 2.45 -17.50
N GLN A 353 -14.89 2.82 -16.22
CA GLN A 353 -13.65 2.78 -15.44
C GLN A 353 -13.16 1.34 -15.20
N PRO A 354 -11.87 1.05 -15.48
CA PRO A 354 -11.26 -0.23 -15.13
C PRO A 354 -11.39 -0.52 -13.63
N GLY A 355 -11.83 -1.73 -13.28
CA GLY A 355 -11.98 -2.13 -11.87
C GLY A 355 -13.13 -1.45 -11.12
N CYS A 356 -14.12 -0.88 -11.83
CA CYS A 356 -15.34 -0.34 -11.21
C CYS A 356 -15.99 -1.39 -10.28
N PRO A 357 -16.19 -1.08 -8.97
CA PRO A 357 -16.75 -2.04 -8.01
C PRO A 357 -18.14 -2.53 -8.41
N LEU A 358 -18.47 -3.79 -8.12
CA LEU A 358 -19.79 -4.36 -8.44
C LEU A 358 -20.94 -3.52 -7.87
N LYS A 359 -20.81 -3.03 -6.64
CA LYS A 359 -21.81 -2.15 -6.02
C LYS A 359 -22.00 -0.84 -6.81
N CYS A 360 -20.89 -0.24 -7.25
CA CYS A 360 -20.91 0.96 -8.10
C CYS A 360 -21.62 0.68 -9.43
N LYS A 361 -21.28 -0.45 -10.08
CA LYS A 361 -21.90 -0.89 -11.35
C LYS A 361 -23.40 -1.09 -11.22
N LEU A 362 -23.86 -1.78 -10.18
CA LEU A 362 -25.28 -2.04 -9.94
C LEU A 362 -26.04 -0.74 -9.70
N ALA A 363 -25.50 0.16 -8.86
CA ALA A 363 -26.11 1.45 -8.59
C ALA A 363 -26.18 2.33 -9.85
N ALA A 364 -25.10 2.42 -10.64
CA ALA A 364 -25.06 3.20 -11.86
C ALA A 364 -26.04 2.66 -12.92
N THR A 365 -26.06 1.34 -13.12
CA THR A 365 -26.98 0.68 -14.08
C THR A 365 -28.44 0.86 -13.69
N GLY A 366 -28.75 0.75 -12.39
CA GLY A 366 -30.10 0.97 -11.87
C GLY A 366 -30.58 2.39 -12.18
N LEU A 367 -29.73 3.40 -11.92
CA LEU A 367 -30.08 4.80 -12.17
C LEU A 367 -30.17 5.11 -13.66
N LEU A 368 -29.31 4.53 -14.51
CA LEU A 368 -29.42 4.65 -15.97
C LEU A 368 -30.75 4.12 -16.50
N ASN A 369 -31.22 2.97 -15.99
CA ASN A 369 -32.51 2.41 -16.38
C ASN A 369 -33.70 3.26 -15.91
N GLN A 370 -33.55 3.97 -14.80
CA GLN A 370 -34.53 4.96 -14.36
C GLN A 370 -34.56 6.17 -15.30
N ILE A 371 -33.40 6.75 -15.61
CA ILE A 371 -33.28 7.89 -16.55
C ILE A 371 -33.91 7.58 -17.91
N LYS A 372 -33.68 6.38 -18.45
CA LYS A 372 -34.28 5.94 -19.72
C LYS A 372 -35.81 5.92 -19.68
N ARG A 373 -36.40 5.47 -18.57
CA ARG A 373 -37.86 5.50 -18.38
C ARG A 373 -38.40 6.92 -18.25
N GLU A 374 -37.71 7.78 -17.51
CA GLU A 374 -38.08 9.19 -17.36
C GLU A 374 -38.08 9.93 -18.70
N ARG A 375 -37.06 9.72 -19.56
CA ARG A 375 -37.02 10.32 -20.90
C ARG A 375 -38.17 9.87 -21.80
N LYS A 376 -38.44 8.56 -21.82
CA LYS A 376 -39.56 8.02 -22.58
C LYS A 376 -40.88 8.69 -22.17
N HIS A 377 -41.13 8.83 -20.86
CA HIS A 377 -42.31 9.54 -20.39
C HIS A 377 -42.36 11.02 -20.79
N ILE A 378 -41.22 11.71 -20.85
CA ILE A 378 -41.15 13.10 -21.33
C ILE A 378 -41.46 13.18 -22.83
N GLU A 379 -40.93 12.26 -23.63
CA GLU A 379 -41.17 12.17 -25.08
C GLU A 379 -42.64 11.86 -25.39
N ASP A 380 -43.22 10.88 -24.68
CA ASP A 380 -44.63 10.51 -24.81
C ASP A 380 -45.54 11.71 -24.51
N ARG A 381 -45.23 12.49 -23.46
CA ARG A 381 -45.99 13.70 -23.11
C ARG A 381 -45.89 14.79 -24.17
N LYS A 382 -44.70 15.03 -24.72
CA LYS A 382 -44.52 16.02 -25.80
C LYS A 382 -45.35 15.65 -27.02
N THR A 383 -45.33 14.36 -27.40
CA THR A 383 -46.09 13.84 -28.54
C THR A 383 -47.60 14.05 -28.35
N ILE A 384 -48.13 13.79 -27.14
CA ILE A 384 -49.54 14.04 -26.83
C ILE A 384 -49.87 15.53 -26.92
N THR A 385 -49.02 16.41 -26.36
CA THR A 385 -49.26 17.86 -26.40
C THR A 385 -49.22 18.40 -27.83
N GLU A 386 -48.29 17.94 -28.66
CA GLU A 386 -48.18 18.33 -30.07
C GLU A 386 -49.40 17.88 -30.88
N ASN A 387 -49.89 16.65 -30.66
CA ASN A 387 -51.10 16.15 -31.32
C ASN A 387 -52.35 16.93 -30.89
N SER A 388 -52.46 17.29 -29.60
CA SER A 388 -53.60 18.08 -29.09
C SER A 388 -53.61 19.55 -29.56
N ALA A 389 -52.46 20.08 -29.97
CA ALA A 389 -52.36 21.44 -30.51
C ALA A 389 -52.69 21.51 -32.02
N GLN A 390 -52.66 20.37 -32.71
CA GLN A 390 -52.98 20.24 -34.14
C GLN A 390 -54.45 19.90 -34.40
N SER A 391 -55.14 19.33 -33.40
CA SER A 391 -56.59 19.11 -33.39
C SER A 391 -57.34 20.36 -32.93
#